data_AF-A0A9W8U6D5-F1
#
_entry.id   AF-A0A9W8U6D5-F1
#
_cell.length_a   1.000
_cell.length_b   1.000
_cell.length_c   1.000
_cell.angle_alpha   90.00
_cell.angle_beta   90.00
_cell.angle_gamma   90.00
#
_symmetry.space_group_name_H-M   'P 1'
#
loop_
_entity.id
_entity.type
_entity.pdbx_description
1 polymer ?
#
loop_
_entity_poly.entity_id
_entity_poly.type
_entity_poly.pdbx_seq_one_letter_code
_entity_poly.pdbx_strand_id
1 'polypeptide(L)'
;MSVHANSDDSWHGVVSSDSQFQPEKGRYHFYIGLFCPFAHRANLVRHIKGLESIIDISIVKPYPKGDDKGWPGWQFPSSPDEYEGATEDQLFKSKYLHEVYFKDDPDYKGRYSVPVLWDKKLNRMVNNESAELLRWLPTAFDSILDSNAPGRDIDLYPESLRSTIDEINVWMQRDLNSGVYKAGFAPTQEAYDNNVPTVFAALNKLEQLIYKNGGPYVLGKDMTEVDLRAYATIIRFDVVHIKENYTKSHYDINPRAITPLGPFPHIEDGVDLDFGKLKPGSIRHPAVLSRQKELYGSSEEIPSHM
;
A
#
# COMPACT_ATOMS: atom_id res chain seq x y z
N MET A 1 -12.42 10.98 -27.48
CA MET A 1 -13.03 10.25 -26.35
C MET A 1 -12.25 8.96 -26.19
N SER A 2 -11.30 8.92 -25.26
CA SER A 2 -10.37 7.79 -25.11
C SER A 2 -10.68 7.10 -23.79
N VAL A 3 -11.45 6.01 -23.86
CA VAL A 3 -11.81 5.13 -22.75
C VAL A 3 -10.94 3.89 -22.86
N HIS A 4 -9.72 3.96 -22.33
CA HIS A 4 -8.96 2.78 -21.92
C HIS A 4 -8.54 3.05 -20.48
N ALA A 5 -9.48 2.81 -19.57
CA ALA A 5 -9.37 3.10 -18.13
C ALA A 5 -10.02 1.99 -17.29
N ASN A 6 -10.12 0.76 -17.81
CA ASN A 6 -10.68 -0.36 -17.06
C ASN A 6 -9.58 -1.37 -16.69
N SER A 7 -9.75 -1.99 -15.52
CA SER A 7 -8.98 -3.09 -14.94
C SER A 7 -8.98 -4.39 -15.76
N ASP A 8 -9.44 -4.37 -17.01
CA ASP A 8 -9.53 -5.57 -17.85
C ASP A 8 -8.25 -5.83 -18.66
N ASP A 9 -7.34 -4.86 -18.73
CA ASP A 9 -6.02 -4.99 -19.38
C ASP A 9 -4.88 -5.28 -18.37
N SER A 10 -5.20 -5.64 -17.12
CA SER A 10 -4.21 -6.00 -16.09
C SER A 10 -4.04 -7.51 -15.90
N TRP A 11 -3.01 -7.90 -15.14
CA TRP A 11 -2.71 -9.30 -14.85
C TRP A 11 -3.31 -9.71 -13.50
N HIS A 12 -4.10 -10.79 -13.54
CA HIS A 12 -4.89 -11.29 -12.40
C HIS A 12 -4.62 -12.78 -12.11
N GLY A 13 -3.45 -13.28 -12.52
CA GLY A 13 -3.02 -14.64 -12.24
C GLY A 13 -2.84 -14.90 -10.74
N VAL A 14 -2.99 -16.16 -10.35
CA VAL A 14 -2.88 -16.62 -8.96
C VAL A 14 -1.88 -17.77 -8.90
N VAL A 15 -0.93 -17.70 -7.97
CA VAL A 15 -0.05 -18.83 -7.68
C VAL A 15 -0.81 -19.85 -6.83
N SER A 16 -1.02 -21.05 -7.37
CA SER A 16 -1.68 -22.14 -6.65
C SER A 16 -1.31 -23.50 -7.26
N SER A 17 -1.58 -24.59 -6.54
CA SER A 17 -1.37 -25.96 -7.03
C SER A 17 -2.27 -26.34 -8.20
N ASP A 18 -3.36 -25.61 -8.41
CA ASP A 18 -4.36 -25.90 -9.44
C ASP A 18 -4.27 -24.95 -10.65
N SER A 19 -3.30 -24.04 -10.65
CA SER A 19 -3.10 -23.07 -11.74
C SER A 19 -1.83 -23.37 -12.56
N GLN A 20 -1.66 -22.69 -13.69
CA GLN A 20 -0.40 -22.75 -14.45
C GLN A 20 0.80 -22.17 -13.66
N PHE A 21 0.53 -21.34 -12.66
CA PHE A 21 1.51 -20.69 -11.78
C PHE A 21 1.67 -21.54 -10.51
N GLN A 22 2.45 -22.61 -10.61
CA GLN A 22 2.71 -23.54 -9.49
C GLN A 22 3.68 -22.93 -8.46
N PRO A 23 3.47 -23.13 -7.15
CA PRO A 23 4.39 -22.63 -6.14
C PRO A 23 5.76 -23.35 -6.22
N GLU A 24 6.77 -22.63 -6.68
CA GLU A 24 8.13 -23.15 -6.90
C GLU A 24 9.16 -22.14 -6.36
N LYS A 25 10.12 -22.62 -5.56
CA LYS A 25 11.22 -21.80 -5.05
C LYS A 25 12.05 -21.24 -6.20
N GLY A 26 12.27 -19.92 -6.21
CA GLY A 26 13.05 -19.26 -7.24
C GLY A 26 12.39 -19.18 -8.60
N ARG A 27 11.08 -19.48 -8.75
CA ARG A 27 10.33 -19.31 -10.01
C ARG A 27 9.83 -17.88 -10.20
N TYR A 28 9.50 -17.19 -9.11
CA TYR A 28 8.85 -15.88 -9.16
C TYR A 28 9.79 -14.74 -8.84
N HIS A 29 9.48 -13.56 -9.38
CA HIS A 29 10.25 -12.33 -9.16
C HIS A 29 9.31 -11.15 -8.96
N PHE A 30 9.48 -10.38 -7.90
CA PHE A 30 8.72 -9.15 -7.68
C PHE A 30 9.46 -7.93 -8.20
N TYR A 31 8.74 -7.02 -8.83
CA TYR A 31 9.17 -5.64 -8.98
C TYR A 31 8.37 -4.76 -8.03
N ILE A 32 9.06 -4.03 -7.16
CA ILE A 32 8.44 -3.16 -6.15
C ILE A 32 9.10 -1.79 -6.15
N GLY A 33 8.44 -0.82 -5.53
CA GLY A 33 9.06 0.44 -5.09
C GLY A 33 8.78 0.63 -3.61
N LEU A 34 9.82 0.79 -2.78
CA LEU A 34 9.67 0.91 -1.32
C LEU A 34 8.82 2.12 -0.89
N PHE A 35 8.75 3.14 -1.76
CA PHE A 35 7.88 4.31 -1.57
C PHE A 35 6.38 3.99 -1.72
N CYS A 36 6.02 2.96 -2.49
CA CYS A 36 4.63 2.68 -2.86
C CYS A 36 3.89 1.87 -1.78
N PRO A 37 2.79 2.37 -1.19
CA PRO A 37 2.03 1.63 -0.19
C PRO A 37 1.38 0.36 -0.76
N PHE A 38 1.01 0.34 -2.04
CA PHE A 38 0.43 -0.84 -2.68
C PHE A 38 1.45 -1.96 -2.83
N ALA A 39 2.67 -1.65 -3.27
CA ALA A 39 3.76 -2.62 -3.34
C ALA A 39 4.21 -3.08 -1.94
N HIS A 40 4.13 -2.18 -0.96
CA HIS A 40 4.46 -2.50 0.42
C HIS A 40 3.57 -3.60 1.02
N ARG A 41 2.28 -3.69 0.63
CA ARG A 41 1.38 -4.78 1.06
C ARG A 41 1.95 -6.17 0.70
N ALA A 42 2.33 -6.35 -0.56
CA ALA A 42 2.91 -7.61 -1.02
C ALA A 42 4.28 -7.88 -0.37
N ASN A 43 5.10 -6.83 -0.17
CA ASN A 43 6.38 -6.98 0.51
C ASN A 43 6.24 -7.35 2.00
N LEU A 44 5.24 -6.80 2.70
CA LEU A 44 4.93 -7.19 4.08
C LEU A 44 4.58 -8.67 4.15
N VAL A 45 3.72 -9.18 3.25
CA VAL A 45 3.42 -10.61 3.17
C VAL A 45 4.69 -11.42 2.92
N ARG A 46 5.56 -10.96 2.00
CA ARG A 46 6.85 -11.63 1.70
C ARG A 46 7.71 -11.80 2.95
N HIS A 47 7.82 -10.78 3.80
CA HIS A 47 8.57 -10.87 5.06
C HIS A 47 7.83 -11.68 6.13
N ILE A 48 6.55 -11.39 6.37
CA ILE A 48 5.74 -12.05 7.41
C ILE A 48 5.73 -13.57 7.20
N LYS A 49 5.44 -14.03 5.98
CA LYS A 49 5.36 -15.45 5.64
C LYS A 49 6.72 -16.10 5.38
N GLY A 50 7.84 -15.37 5.47
CA GLY A 50 9.17 -15.92 5.22
C GLY A 50 9.45 -16.30 3.75
N LEU A 51 8.78 -15.64 2.80
CA LEU A 51 8.90 -15.89 1.36
C LEU A 51 10.17 -15.28 0.76
N GLU A 52 11.04 -14.69 1.56
CA GLU A 52 12.21 -13.96 1.07
C GLU A 52 13.20 -14.83 0.32
N SER A 53 13.34 -16.08 0.76
CA SER A 53 14.18 -17.08 0.10
C SER A 53 13.50 -17.78 -1.08
N ILE A 54 12.21 -17.49 -1.33
CA ILE A 54 11.38 -18.11 -2.35
C ILE A 54 11.16 -17.16 -3.53
N ILE A 55 10.93 -15.87 -3.24
CA ILE A 55 10.60 -14.84 -4.22
C ILE A 55 11.67 -13.75 -4.17
N ASP A 56 12.42 -13.64 -5.25
CA ASP A 56 13.40 -12.59 -5.47
C ASP A 56 12.71 -11.25 -5.75
N ILE A 57 13.42 -10.14 -5.56
CA ILE A 57 12.88 -8.80 -5.81
C ILE A 57 13.83 -7.92 -6.62
N SER A 58 13.27 -6.95 -7.35
CA SER A 58 13.97 -5.77 -7.85
C SER A 58 13.23 -4.51 -7.45
N ILE A 59 13.98 -3.48 -7.07
CA ILE A 59 13.44 -2.28 -6.43
C ILE A 59 13.70 -1.05 -7.29
N VAL A 60 12.64 -0.43 -7.80
CA VAL A 60 12.72 0.83 -8.56
C VAL A 60 12.94 2.03 -7.64
N LYS A 61 13.56 3.09 -8.18
CA LYS A 61 13.75 4.37 -7.49
C LYS A 61 12.46 5.20 -7.48
N PRO A 62 12.25 6.07 -6.46
CA PRO A 62 11.11 6.98 -6.42
C PRO A 62 11.23 8.17 -7.37
N TYR A 63 12.45 8.55 -7.77
CA TYR A 63 12.72 9.71 -8.61
C TYR A 63 13.82 9.43 -9.66
N PRO A 64 13.84 10.16 -10.80
CA PRO A 64 12.81 11.12 -11.22
C PRO A 64 11.46 10.44 -11.47
N LYS A 65 10.37 11.15 -11.16
CA LYS A 65 9.03 10.72 -11.58
C LYS A 65 8.93 10.90 -13.10
N GLY A 66 8.19 10.03 -13.77
CA GLY A 66 7.82 10.23 -15.17
C GLY A 66 7.02 11.52 -15.38
N ASP A 67 6.57 11.74 -16.61
CA ASP A 67 5.64 12.82 -16.94
C ASP A 67 4.26 12.63 -16.27
N ASP A 68 3.34 13.56 -16.48
CA ASP A 68 2.00 13.53 -15.89
C ASP A 68 1.16 12.30 -16.30
N LYS A 69 1.57 11.60 -17.35
CA LYS A 69 0.94 10.34 -17.81
C LYS A 69 1.68 9.11 -17.28
N GLY A 70 2.76 9.31 -16.53
CA GLY A 70 3.59 8.26 -15.97
C GLY A 70 4.57 7.66 -16.98
N TRP A 71 4.93 8.36 -18.05
CA TRP A 71 5.98 7.95 -18.99
C TRP A 71 7.35 8.49 -18.58
N PRO A 72 8.46 7.74 -18.68
CA PRO A 72 8.59 6.32 -19.06
C PRO A 72 8.31 5.35 -17.88
N GLY A 73 7.66 5.79 -16.82
CA GLY A 73 7.40 4.97 -15.63
C GLY A 73 8.57 4.97 -14.66
N TRP A 74 8.52 4.05 -13.71
CA TRP A 74 9.55 3.96 -12.67
C TRP A 74 10.90 3.54 -13.24
N GLN A 75 11.98 4.10 -12.69
CA GLN A 75 13.34 3.85 -13.17
C GLN A 75 14.11 2.93 -12.22
N PHE A 76 14.90 2.02 -12.77
CA PHE A 76 15.91 1.29 -12.00
C PHE A 76 17.18 2.14 -11.84
N PRO A 77 17.90 2.04 -10.71
CA PRO A 77 19.23 2.62 -10.62
C PRO A 77 20.16 2.01 -11.67
N SER A 78 21.13 2.78 -12.14
CA SER A 78 22.16 2.37 -13.11
C SER A 78 23.36 1.69 -12.45
N SER A 79 23.42 1.71 -11.11
CA SER A 79 24.40 1.01 -10.29
C SER A 79 23.82 0.75 -8.90
N PRO A 80 24.26 -0.30 -8.17
CA PRO A 80 23.76 -0.60 -6.82
C PRO A 80 23.83 0.57 -5.83
N ASP A 81 24.85 1.42 -5.97
CA ASP A 81 25.10 2.54 -5.06
C ASP A 81 24.42 3.86 -5.50
N GLU A 82 23.66 3.89 -6.61
CA GLU A 82 23.05 5.14 -7.10
C GLU A 82 21.95 5.64 -6.16
N TYR A 83 21.18 4.72 -5.57
CA TYR A 83 20.07 5.07 -4.69
C TYR A 83 19.91 4.00 -3.62
N GLU A 84 20.09 4.39 -2.36
CA GLU A 84 19.99 3.49 -1.21
C GLU A 84 18.61 2.81 -1.15
N GLY A 85 18.62 1.48 -1.01
CA GLY A 85 17.40 0.67 -0.97
C GLY A 85 16.75 0.41 -2.33
N ALA A 86 17.27 0.95 -3.44
CA ALA A 86 16.90 0.54 -4.79
C ALA A 86 17.89 -0.49 -5.33
N THR A 87 17.49 -1.24 -6.36
CA THR A 87 18.37 -2.23 -7.02
C THR A 87 18.24 -2.09 -8.52
N GLU A 88 19.31 -2.39 -9.26
CA GLU A 88 19.17 -2.64 -10.70
C GLU A 88 18.10 -3.73 -10.94
N ASP A 89 17.52 -3.75 -12.13
CA ASP A 89 16.68 -4.88 -12.55
C ASP A 89 17.53 -6.16 -12.57
N GLN A 90 17.19 -7.11 -11.70
CA GLN A 90 17.93 -8.36 -11.53
C GLN A 90 17.54 -9.42 -12.57
N LEU A 91 16.44 -9.23 -13.30
CA LEU A 91 15.93 -10.22 -14.24
C LEU A 91 16.21 -9.82 -15.69
N PHE A 92 15.83 -8.61 -16.12
CA PHE A 92 15.93 -8.20 -17.53
C PHE A 92 16.94 -7.08 -17.79
N LYS A 93 17.56 -6.52 -16.75
CA LYS A 93 18.45 -5.36 -16.86
C LYS A 93 17.76 -4.16 -17.54
N SER A 94 16.45 -4.05 -17.38
CA SER A 94 15.62 -2.95 -17.87
C SER A 94 16.04 -1.64 -17.21
N LYS A 95 15.95 -0.54 -17.95
CA LYS A 95 16.18 0.80 -17.40
C LYS A 95 14.93 1.37 -16.74
N TYR A 96 13.77 1.04 -17.29
CA TYR A 96 12.47 1.51 -16.82
C TYR A 96 11.47 0.35 -16.67
N LEU A 97 10.50 0.51 -15.78
CA LEU A 97 9.50 -0.52 -15.52
C LEU A 97 8.57 -0.77 -16.71
N HIS A 98 8.29 0.24 -17.56
CA HIS A 98 7.49 0.03 -18.77
C HIS A 98 8.11 -1.04 -19.69
N GLU A 99 9.45 -1.15 -19.73
CA GLU A 99 10.15 -2.16 -20.52
C GLU A 99 9.81 -3.57 -20.02
N VAL A 100 9.60 -3.75 -18.71
CA VAL A 100 9.15 -5.01 -18.11
C VAL A 100 7.71 -5.32 -18.53
N TYR A 101 6.82 -4.33 -18.54
CA TYR A 101 5.44 -4.51 -19.01
C TYR A 101 5.40 -4.95 -20.49
N PHE A 102 6.20 -4.29 -21.33
CA PHE A 102 6.31 -4.60 -22.76
C PHE A 102 6.96 -5.96 -23.05
N LYS A 103 7.55 -6.64 -22.06
CA LYS A 103 8.00 -8.03 -22.22
C LYS A 103 6.84 -9.01 -22.33
N ASP A 104 5.72 -8.76 -21.64
CA ASP A 104 4.55 -9.63 -21.69
C ASP A 104 3.48 -9.11 -22.66
N ASP A 105 3.26 -7.80 -22.68
CA ASP A 105 2.34 -7.15 -23.62
C ASP A 105 3.01 -5.93 -24.29
N PRO A 106 3.58 -6.08 -25.50
CA PRO A 106 4.21 -5.00 -26.24
C PRO A 106 3.28 -3.84 -26.60
N ASP A 107 1.96 -4.07 -26.60
CA ASP A 107 0.95 -3.08 -26.96
C ASP A 107 0.27 -2.47 -25.72
N TYR A 108 0.76 -2.74 -24.52
CA TYR A 108 0.18 -2.28 -23.26
C TYR A 108 0.07 -0.74 -23.19
N LYS A 109 -1.11 -0.22 -22.85
CA LYS A 109 -1.39 1.23 -22.81
C LYS A 109 -1.75 1.75 -21.42
N GLY A 110 -1.75 0.87 -20.41
CA GLY A 110 -2.08 1.21 -19.04
C GLY A 110 -0.92 1.88 -18.29
N ARG A 111 -1.07 1.97 -16.96
CA ARG A 111 -0.03 2.52 -16.09
C ARG A 111 0.97 1.44 -15.71
N TYR A 112 2.26 1.78 -15.78
CA TYR A 112 3.36 0.91 -15.33
C TYR A 112 3.49 0.98 -13.79
N SER A 113 2.58 0.30 -13.10
CA SER A 113 2.48 0.34 -11.63
C SER A 113 3.40 -0.68 -10.94
N VAL A 114 3.54 -0.53 -9.63
CA VAL A 114 4.10 -1.55 -8.73
C VAL A 114 3.05 -1.88 -7.66
N PRO A 115 2.96 -3.13 -7.17
CA PRO A 115 3.87 -4.26 -7.42
C PRO A 115 3.60 -4.97 -8.75
N VAL A 116 4.60 -5.70 -9.25
CA VAL A 116 4.46 -6.67 -10.34
C VAL A 116 5.04 -8.00 -9.89
N LEU A 117 4.28 -9.08 -10.01
CA LEU A 117 4.78 -10.45 -9.86
C LEU A 117 5.03 -11.06 -11.24
N TRP A 118 6.27 -11.46 -11.50
CA TRP A 118 6.69 -12.09 -12.74
C TRP A 118 6.97 -13.58 -12.55
N ASP A 119 6.58 -14.40 -13.53
CA ASP A 119 6.95 -15.81 -13.60
C ASP A 119 8.15 -16.00 -14.54
N LYS A 120 9.30 -16.38 -13.97
CA LYS A 120 10.54 -16.58 -14.72
C LYS A 120 10.49 -17.81 -15.64
N LYS A 121 9.64 -18.80 -15.34
CA LYS A 121 9.53 -20.05 -16.09
C LYS A 121 8.63 -19.91 -17.31
N LEU A 122 7.49 -19.26 -17.14
CA LEU A 122 6.58 -18.96 -18.25
C LEU A 122 6.93 -17.65 -18.97
N ASN A 123 7.88 -16.89 -18.43
CA ASN A 123 8.33 -15.60 -18.93
C ASN A 123 7.16 -14.64 -19.22
N ARG A 124 6.27 -14.50 -18.24
CA ARG A 124 5.08 -13.65 -18.32
C ARG A 124 4.74 -13.05 -16.97
N MET A 125 3.93 -11.98 -16.98
CA MET A 125 3.44 -11.40 -15.74
C MET A 125 2.32 -12.29 -15.15
N VAL A 126 2.37 -12.47 -13.83
CA VAL A 126 1.38 -13.22 -13.06
C VAL A 126 0.29 -12.26 -12.60
N ASN A 127 0.65 -11.23 -11.83
CA ASN A 127 -0.30 -10.35 -11.18
C ASN A 127 0.32 -8.97 -10.89
N ASN A 128 -0.45 -7.89 -11.05
CA ASN A 128 -0.04 -6.54 -10.66
C ASN A 128 -1.08 -5.79 -9.80
N GLU A 129 -2.05 -6.52 -9.23
CA GLU A 129 -3.06 -6.01 -8.32
C GLU A 129 -2.70 -6.34 -6.85
N SER A 130 -2.30 -5.30 -6.11
CA SER A 130 -1.88 -5.43 -4.71
C SER A 130 -2.94 -6.03 -3.79
N ALA A 131 -4.22 -5.78 -4.05
CA ALA A 131 -5.32 -6.29 -3.24
C ALA A 131 -5.52 -7.80 -3.43
N GLU A 132 -5.35 -8.30 -4.65
CA GLU A 132 -5.39 -9.72 -4.94
C GLU A 132 -4.15 -10.43 -4.39
N LEU A 133 -2.96 -9.86 -4.60
CA LEU A 133 -1.73 -10.37 -3.99
C LEU A 133 -1.90 -10.53 -2.48
N LEU A 134 -2.44 -9.52 -1.80
CA LEU A 134 -2.68 -9.60 -0.35
C LEU A 134 -3.66 -10.71 0.04
N ARG A 135 -4.58 -11.10 -0.84
CA ARG A 135 -5.60 -12.14 -0.63
C ARG A 135 -5.01 -13.55 -0.71
N TRP A 136 -4.27 -13.84 -1.77
CA TRP A 136 -3.85 -15.22 -2.08
C TRP A 136 -2.37 -15.50 -1.82
N LEU A 137 -1.49 -14.49 -1.86
CA LEU A 137 -0.05 -14.69 -1.60
C LEU A 137 0.26 -15.26 -0.22
N PRO A 138 -0.48 -14.92 0.86
CA PRO A 138 -0.15 -15.42 2.19
C PRO A 138 -0.13 -16.94 2.34
N THR A 139 -0.87 -17.67 1.50
CA THR A 139 -0.99 -19.14 1.57
C THR A 139 -0.44 -19.85 0.33
N ALA A 140 -0.12 -19.11 -0.74
CA ALA A 140 0.28 -19.66 -2.03
C ALA A 140 1.46 -20.63 -1.97
N PHE A 141 2.37 -20.46 -1.01
CA PHE A 141 3.62 -21.23 -0.90
C PHE A 141 3.68 -22.12 0.35
N ASP A 142 2.57 -22.30 1.08
CA ASP A 142 2.54 -23.06 2.34
C ASP A 142 3.03 -24.52 2.19
N SER A 143 2.86 -25.09 0.99
CA SER A 143 3.32 -26.45 0.66
C SER A 143 4.84 -26.59 0.56
N ILE A 144 5.57 -25.49 0.35
CA ILE A 144 7.03 -25.46 0.20
C ILE A 144 7.74 -24.60 1.25
N LEU A 145 6.98 -23.92 2.12
CA LEU A 145 7.53 -23.18 3.25
C LEU A 145 8.19 -24.14 4.24
N ASP A 146 9.28 -23.68 4.87
CA ASP A 146 9.89 -24.36 6.01
C ASP A 146 8.82 -24.57 7.10
N SER A 147 8.83 -25.74 7.74
CA SER A 147 7.93 -26.03 8.86
C SER A 147 8.11 -25.07 10.04
N ASN A 148 9.30 -24.46 10.17
CA ASN A 148 9.63 -23.50 11.21
C ASN A 148 9.56 -22.04 10.73
N ALA A 149 9.02 -21.77 9.53
CA ALA A 149 8.88 -20.40 9.05
C ALA A 149 7.97 -19.60 10.02
N PRO A 150 8.42 -18.45 10.54
CA PRO A 150 7.77 -17.77 11.67
C PRO A 150 6.33 -17.32 11.37
N GLY A 151 6.02 -17.01 10.11
CA GLY A 151 4.66 -16.66 9.70
C GLY A 151 3.84 -17.79 9.11
N ARG A 152 4.30 -19.06 9.17
CA ARG A 152 3.58 -20.20 8.58
C ARG A 152 2.13 -20.26 9.08
N ASP A 153 1.95 -20.13 10.40
CA ASP A 153 0.64 -20.26 11.06
C ASP A 153 -0.17 -18.94 11.10
N ILE A 154 0.36 -17.87 10.52
CA ILE A 154 -0.38 -16.60 10.41
C ILE A 154 -1.37 -16.70 9.26
N ASP A 155 -2.65 -16.72 9.61
CA ASP A 155 -3.77 -16.59 8.67
C ASP A 155 -4.25 -15.13 8.64
N LEU A 156 -3.98 -14.46 7.52
CA LEU A 156 -4.36 -13.05 7.33
C LEU A 156 -5.81 -12.88 6.88
N TYR A 157 -6.52 -13.97 6.55
CA TYR A 157 -7.92 -13.93 6.11
C TYR A 157 -8.73 -15.13 6.65
N PRO A 158 -8.81 -15.24 7.99
CA PRO A 158 -9.44 -16.38 8.65
C PRO A 158 -10.95 -16.42 8.39
N GLU A 159 -11.48 -17.63 8.24
CA GLU A 159 -12.87 -17.89 7.83
C GLU A 159 -13.90 -17.13 8.67
N SER A 160 -13.72 -17.08 9.99
CA SER A 160 -14.62 -16.42 10.92
C SER A 160 -14.69 -14.90 10.77
N LEU A 161 -13.66 -14.26 10.18
CA LEU A 161 -13.58 -12.81 10.02
C LEU A 161 -13.79 -12.34 8.57
N ARG A 162 -13.95 -13.25 7.60
CA ARG A 162 -13.95 -12.90 6.17
C ARG A 162 -14.95 -11.81 5.80
N SER A 163 -16.20 -11.98 6.23
CA SER A 163 -17.28 -11.01 5.97
C SER A 163 -16.92 -9.62 6.51
N THR A 164 -16.41 -9.55 7.74
CA THR A 164 -15.99 -8.29 8.37
C THR A 164 -14.79 -7.67 7.68
N ILE A 165 -13.80 -8.49 7.31
CA ILE A 165 -12.61 -8.04 6.57
C ILE A 165 -13.03 -7.44 5.23
N ASP A 166 -13.91 -8.11 4.48
CA ASP A 166 -14.36 -7.65 3.17
C ASP A 166 -15.18 -6.36 3.27
N GLU A 167 -16.05 -6.23 4.27
CA GLU A 167 -16.76 -4.98 4.55
C GLU A 167 -15.78 -3.83 4.86
N ILE A 168 -14.77 -4.09 5.70
CA ILE A 168 -13.78 -3.08 6.07
C ILE A 168 -12.94 -2.64 4.87
N ASN A 169 -12.49 -3.59 4.07
CA ASN A 169 -11.64 -3.34 2.92
C ASN A 169 -12.29 -2.39 1.90
N VAL A 170 -13.61 -2.45 1.72
CA VAL A 170 -14.33 -1.58 0.78
C VAL A 170 -14.18 -0.11 1.16
N TRP A 171 -14.56 0.26 2.39
CA TRP A 171 -14.46 1.66 2.81
C TRP A 171 -13.00 2.06 3.07
N MET A 172 -12.16 1.17 3.60
CA MET A 172 -10.75 1.47 3.83
C MET A 172 -10.02 1.78 2.52
N GLN A 173 -10.28 1.02 1.46
CA GLN A 173 -9.68 1.30 0.16
C GLN A 173 -10.21 2.63 -0.42
N ARG A 174 -11.52 2.87 -0.35
CA ARG A 174 -12.18 4.06 -0.92
C ARG A 174 -11.79 5.36 -0.21
N ASP A 175 -11.80 5.33 1.13
CA ASP A 175 -11.82 6.51 2.00
C ASP A 175 -10.48 6.76 2.68
N LEU A 176 -9.66 5.73 2.87
CA LEU A 176 -8.33 5.86 3.47
C LEU A 176 -7.21 5.63 2.43
N ASN A 177 -7.06 4.41 1.91
CA ASN A 177 -5.91 4.06 1.08
C ASN A 177 -5.85 4.83 -0.24
N SER A 178 -6.98 4.96 -0.94
CA SER A 178 -7.11 5.86 -2.11
C SER A 178 -7.54 7.26 -1.70
N GLY A 179 -8.19 7.43 -0.55
CA GLY A 179 -8.69 8.72 -0.07
C GLY A 179 -7.59 9.76 0.09
N VAL A 180 -6.45 9.36 0.65
CA VAL A 180 -5.27 10.22 0.80
C VAL A 180 -4.76 10.74 -0.56
N TYR A 181 -4.83 9.95 -1.63
CA TYR A 181 -4.47 10.39 -2.97
C TYR A 181 -5.53 11.30 -3.59
N LYS A 182 -6.82 11.04 -3.35
CA LYS A 182 -7.91 11.93 -3.82
C LYS A 182 -7.81 13.32 -3.19
N ALA A 183 -7.44 13.39 -1.91
CA ALA A 183 -7.16 14.65 -1.24
C ALA A 183 -5.87 15.29 -1.77
N GLY A 184 -4.75 14.55 -1.77
CA GLY A 184 -3.44 15.09 -2.12
C GLY A 184 -3.23 15.43 -3.60
N PHE A 185 -4.05 14.92 -4.51
CA PHE A 185 -4.03 15.27 -5.94
C PHE A 185 -5.28 16.03 -6.38
N ALA A 186 -6.01 16.63 -5.45
CA ALA A 186 -7.17 17.44 -5.77
C ALA A 186 -6.75 18.64 -6.63
N PRO A 187 -7.34 18.85 -7.82
CA PRO A 187 -6.96 19.97 -8.69
C PRO A 187 -7.52 21.32 -8.21
N THR A 188 -8.42 21.31 -7.22
CA THR A 188 -9.06 22.52 -6.67
C THR A 188 -9.16 22.44 -5.16
N GLN A 189 -9.19 23.61 -4.51
CA GLN A 189 -9.40 23.73 -3.06
C GLN A 189 -10.71 23.06 -2.63
N GLU A 190 -11.79 23.25 -3.39
CA GLU A 190 -13.08 22.64 -3.09
C GLU A 190 -13.03 21.10 -3.14
N ALA A 191 -12.33 20.52 -4.12
CA ALA A 191 -12.13 19.08 -4.19
C ALA A 191 -11.29 18.57 -3.00
N TYR A 192 -10.26 19.32 -2.60
CA TYR A 192 -9.46 19.02 -1.41
C TYR A 192 -10.31 19.06 -0.13
N ASP A 193 -11.05 20.16 0.09
CA ASP A 193 -11.90 20.36 1.28
C ASP A 193 -13.01 19.32 1.39
N ASN A 194 -13.48 18.77 0.27
CA ASN A 194 -14.44 17.68 0.25
C ASN A 194 -13.82 16.30 0.54
N ASN A 195 -12.56 16.08 0.15
CA ASN A 195 -11.88 14.79 0.27
C ASN A 195 -11.16 14.60 1.62
N VAL A 196 -10.57 15.65 2.18
CA VAL A 196 -9.81 15.56 3.45
C VAL A 196 -10.67 15.08 4.63
N PRO A 197 -11.89 15.60 4.85
CA PRO A 197 -12.73 15.12 5.94
C PRO A 197 -13.05 13.62 5.85
N THR A 198 -13.14 13.08 4.62
CA THR A 198 -13.39 11.65 4.37
C THR A 198 -12.26 10.78 4.92
N VAL A 199 -11.00 11.21 4.70
CA VAL A 199 -9.80 10.50 5.20
C VAL A 199 -9.80 10.47 6.72
N PHE A 200 -10.03 11.61 7.36
CA PHE A 200 -10.04 11.68 8.82
C PHE A 200 -11.25 10.98 9.45
N ALA A 201 -12.40 10.96 8.77
CA ALA A 201 -13.54 10.14 9.19
C ALA A 201 -13.21 8.64 9.13
N ALA A 202 -12.47 8.20 8.10
CA ALA A 202 -12.01 6.82 7.99
C ALA A 202 -11.01 6.45 9.10
N LEU A 203 -10.11 7.38 9.49
CA LEU A 203 -9.21 7.19 10.63
C LEU A 203 -9.97 7.09 11.95
N ASN A 204 -10.97 7.95 12.19
CA ASN A 204 -11.83 7.85 13.38
C ASN A 204 -12.55 6.49 13.44
N LYS A 205 -13.07 6.01 12.30
CA LYS A 205 -13.71 4.69 12.24
C LYS A 205 -12.73 3.55 12.52
N LEU A 206 -11.52 3.64 12.00
CA LEU A 206 -10.47 2.65 12.23
C LEU A 206 -10.08 2.59 13.72
N GLU A 207 -9.92 3.75 14.35
CA GLU A 207 -9.65 3.87 15.79
C GLU A 207 -10.76 3.24 16.64
N GLN A 208 -12.02 3.53 16.30
CA GLN A 208 -13.19 2.93 16.96
C GLN A 208 -13.19 1.40 16.86
N LEU A 209 -12.82 0.86 15.69
CA LEU A 209 -12.73 -0.59 15.49
C LEU A 209 -11.63 -1.21 16.35
N ILE A 210 -10.42 -0.62 16.36
CA ILE A 210 -9.30 -1.08 17.18
C ILE A 210 -9.70 -1.10 18.66
N TYR A 211 -10.28 0.00 19.15
CA TYR A 211 -10.75 0.12 20.52
C TYR A 211 -11.83 -0.91 20.87
N LYS A 212 -12.88 -1.01 20.04
CA LYS A 212 -14.00 -1.94 20.25
C LYS A 212 -13.55 -3.40 20.30
N ASN A 213 -12.56 -3.76 19.49
CA ASN A 213 -12.03 -5.12 19.42
C ASN A 213 -10.92 -5.41 20.44
N GLY A 214 -10.52 -4.41 21.25
CA GLY A 214 -9.55 -4.57 22.34
C GLY A 214 -8.07 -4.58 21.92
N GLY A 215 -7.77 -4.35 20.63
CA GLY A 215 -6.42 -4.33 20.09
C GLY A 215 -5.62 -5.65 20.30
N PRO A 216 -4.32 -5.66 19.94
CA PRO A 216 -3.56 -4.57 19.33
C PRO A 216 -3.78 -4.42 17.81
N TYR A 217 -4.49 -5.36 17.17
CA TYR A 217 -4.85 -5.30 15.75
C TYR A 217 -6.29 -4.80 15.58
N VAL A 218 -6.65 -4.42 14.35
CA VAL A 218 -7.95 -3.80 14.02
C VAL A 218 -9.13 -4.68 14.43
N LEU A 219 -8.98 -6.00 14.29
CA LEU A 219 -10.01 -6.99 14.63
C LEU A 219 -9.71 -7.78 15.91
N GLY A 220 -8.82 -7.27 16.76
CA GLY A 220 -8.54 -7.81 18.09
C GLY A 220 -7.10 -8.34 18.22
N LYS A 221 -6.97 -9.57 18.73
CA LYS A 221 -5.66 -10.12 19.12
C LYS A 221 -4.79 -10.63 17.97
N ASP A 222 -5.39 -10.98 16.84
CA ASP A 222 -4.71 -11.61 15.70
C ASP A 222 -4.62 -10.64 14.51
N MET A 223 -3.47 -10.64 13.84
CA MET A 223 -3.23 -9.80 12.66
C MET A 223 -4.00 -10.34 11.45
N THR A 224 -4.60 -9.44 10.68
CA THR A 224 -5.32 -9.74 9.43
C THR A 224 -4.81 -8.89 8.28
N GLU A 225 -5.28 -9.13 7.07
CA GLU A 225 -4.97 -8.29 5.91
C GLU A 225 -5.43 -6.83 6.07
N VAL A 226 -6.42 -6.58 6.95
CA VAL A 226 -6.88 -5.22 7.28
C VAL A 226 -5.75 -4.41 7.89
N ASP A 227 -4.98 -5.03 8.78
CA ASP A 227 -3.84 -4.40 9.45
C ASP A 227 -2.74 -4.03 8.44
N LEU A 228 -2.42 -4.94 7.52
CA LEU A 228 -1.43 -4.69 6.46
C LEU A 228 -1.87 -3.57 5.52
N ARG A 229 -3.16 -3.50 5.16
CA ARG A 229 -3.72 -2.42 4.33
C ARG A 229 -3.66 -1.07 5.04
N ALA A 230 -4.05 -1.04 6.31
CA ALA A 230 -4.02 0.15 7.13
C ALA A 230 -2.58 0.63 7.34
N TYR A 231 -1.70 -0.25 7.82
CA TYR A 231 -0.31 0.06 8.13
C TYR A 231 0.44 0.64 6.93
N ALA A 232 0.27 0.05 5.73
CA ALA A 232 0.91 0.56 4.52
C ALA A 232 0.59 2.03 4.23
N THR A 233 -0.60 2.51 4.63
CA THR A 233 -1.00 3.92 4.51
C THR A 233 -0.57 4.75 5.72
N ILE A 234 -0.85 4.27 6.94
CA ILE A 234 -0.66 5.03 8.18
C ILE A 234 0.81 5.35 8.43
N ILE A 235 1.73 4.41 8.17
CA ILE A 235 3.17 4.65 8.35
C ILE A 235 3.70 5.77 7.44
N ARG A 236 2.96 6.12 6.38
CA ARG A 236 3.30 7.21 5.45
C ARG A 236 2.55 8.51 5.77
N PHE A 237 1.63 8.50 6.72
CA PHE A 237 0.72 9.62 7.02
C PHE A 237 1.45 10.83 7.62
N ASP A 238 2.24 10.63 8.68
CA ASP A 238 2.89 11.74 9.40
C ASP A 238 4.17 12.24 8.70
N VAL A 239 5.05 11.32 8.29
CA VAL A 239 6.41 11.67 7.85
C VAL A 239 6.46 12.14 6.39
N VAL A 240 5.68 11.51 5.51
CA VAL A 240 5.77 11.73 4.05
C VAL A 240 4.54 12.46 3.52
N HIS A 241 3.34 12.16 4.04
CA HIS A 241 2.13 12.80 3.53
C HIS A 241 2.09 14.30 3.85
N ILE A 242 2.39 14.67 5.10
CA ILE A 242 2.44 16.06 5.55
C ILE A 242 3.62 16.83 4.93
N LYS A 243 4.85 16.29 5.02
CA LYS A 243 6.04 17.00 4.57
C LYS A 243 6.14 17.07 3.05
N GLU A 244 6.07 15.93 2.39
CA GLU A 244 6.51 15.80 0.99
C GLU A 244 5.35 15.86 0.01
N ASN A 245 4.25 15.17 0.27
CA ASN A 245 3.13 15.17 -0.67
C ASN A 245 2.40 16.51 -0.67
N TYR A 246 1.92 17.04 0.46
CA TYR A 246 1.09 18.26 0.44
C TYR A 246 1.81 19.48 -0.14
N THR A 247 3.09 19.66 0.19
CA THR A 247 3.84 20.85 -0.25
C THR A 247 4.38 20.74 -1.67
N LYS A 248 4.59 19.53 -2.21
CA LYS A 248 5.24 19.33 -3.52
C LYS A 248 4.30 18.82 -4.62
N SER A 249 3.03 18.51 -4.31
CA SER A 249 2.05 18.00 -5.30
C SER A 249 1.14 19.08 -5.91
N HIS A 250 1.02 20.25 -5.28
CA HIS A 250 0.14 21.34 -5.74
C HIS A 250 0.95 22.49 -6.35
N TYR A 251 1.56 22.29 -7.52
CA TYR A 251 2.40 23.30 -8.17
C TYR A 251 1.65 24.61 -8.51
N ASP A 252 0.33 24.54 -8.70
CA ASP A 252 -0.48 25.74 -8.94
C ASP A 252 -0.57 26.65 -7.70
N ILE A 253 -0.36 26.10 -6.51
CA ILE A 253 -0.49 26.80 -5.21
C ILE A 253 0.90 27.03 -4.59
N ASN A 254 1.82 26.06 -4.71
CA ASN A 254 3.21 26.14 -4.27
C ASN A 254 4.17 25.85 -5.45
N PRO A 255 4.32 26.80 -6.39
CA PRO A 255 5.05 26.57 -7.65
C PRO A 255 6.55 26.30 -7.46
N ARG A 256 7.10 26.64 -6.28
CA ARG A 256 8.50 26.38 -5.94
C ARG A 256 8.69 25.11 -5.12
N ALA A 257 7.61 24.35 -4.86
CA ALA A 257 7.60 23.18 -4.00
C ALA A 257 8.33 23.43 -2.67
N ILE A 258 8.19 24.64 -2.11
CA ILE A 258 8.87 25.03 -0.88
C ILE A 258 8.23 24.23 0.25
N THR A 259 8.95 23.23 0.72
CA THR A 259 8.60 22.43 1.88
C THR A 259 9.27 23.05 3.10
N PRO A 260 8.54 23.47 4.13
CA PRO A 260 9.15 23.81 5.41
C PRO A 260 9.97 22.61 5.86
N LEU A 261 11.21 22.83 6.31
CA LEU A 261 12.15 21.76 6.73
C LEU A 261 11.56 20.82 7.81
N GLY A 262 10.43 21.22 8.42
CA GLY A 262 9.92 20.69 9.67
C GLY A 262 10.75 21.24 10.84
N PRO A 263 10.31 21.02 12.08
CA PRO A 263 11.18 21.28 13.21
C PRO A 263 12.44 20.43 13.07
N PHE A 264 13.59 21.11 13.23
CA PHE A 264 14.84 20.51 13.64
C PHE A 264 14.83 20.57 15.18
N PRO A 265 14.96 19.47 15.94
CA PRO A 265 15.58 18.19 15.59
C PRO A 265 14.60 17.11 15.08
N HIS A 266 15.16 15.92 14.77
CA HIS A 266 14.45 14.72 14.34
C HIS A 266 13.17 14.50 15.15
N ILE A 267 12.05 14.22 14.47
CA ILE A 267 10.76 13.91 15.11
C ILE A 267 10.84 12.61 15.95
N GLU A 268 12.00 11.96 16.01
CA GLU A 268 12.26 10.75 16.80
C GLU A 268 12.98 11.06 18.12
N ASP A 269 13.57 12.25 18.27
CA ASP A 269 14.20 12.68 19.51
C ASP A 269 13.15 13.22 20.49
N GLY A 270 12.94 12.52 21.60
CA GLY A 270 11.97 12.91 22.64
C GLY A 270 10.54 12.43 22.41
N VAL A 271 10.32 11.53 21.44
CA VAL A 271 9.04 10.80 21.33
C VAL A 271 8.88 9.89 22.54
N ASP A 272 7.72 9.97 23.19
CA ASP A 272 7.35 9.01 24.21
C ASP A 272 7.08 7.67 23.53
N LEU A 273 8.07 6.77 23.57
CA LEU A 273 7.95 5.41 23.05
C LEU A 273 7.13 4.50 23.95
N ASP A 274 6.66 4.99 25.10
CA ASP A 274 5.66 4.28 25.90
C ASP A 274 4.28 4.42 25.25
N PHE A 275 4.07 3.59 24.22
CA PHE A 275 2.79 3.49 23.53
C PHE A 275 1.64 3.07 24.47
N GLY A 276 1.93 2.54 25.66
CA GLY A 276 0.93 2.24 26.69
C GLY A 276 0.28 3.48 27.30
N LYS A 277 0.87 4.67 27.12
CA LYS A 277 0.28 5.97 27.51
C LYS A 277 -0.60 6.58 26.43
N LEU A 278 -0.52 6.09 25.18
CA LEU A 278 -1.37 6.58 24.11
C LEU A 278 -2.82 6.18 24.40
N LYS A 279 -3.68 7.19 24.49
CA LYS A 279 -5.12 6.97 24.65
C LYS A 279 -5.78 7.01 23.29
N PRO A 280 -6.74 6.11 23.03
CA PRO A 280 -7.52 6.16 21.82
C PRO A 280 -8.14 7.55 21.60
N GLY A 281 -7.89 8.11 20.43
CA GLY A 281 -8.22 9.49 20.09
C GLY A 281 -9.43 9.62 19.18
N SER A 282 -9.83 10.84 18.87
CA SER A 282 -10.70 11.09 17.70
C SER A 282 -10.50 12.51 17.21
N ILE A 283 -10.68 12.70 15.92
CA ILE A 283 -10.59 14.00 15.27
C ILE A 283 -11.96 14.67 15.37
N ARG A 284 -12.03 15.71 16.20
CA ARG A 284 -13.28 16.41 16.55
C ARG A 284 -13.60 17.61 15.65
N HIS A 285 -12.90 17.77 14.53
CA HIS A 285 -13.16 18.87 13.60
C HIS A 285 -14.60 18.76 13.03
N PRO A 286 -15.42 19.83 13.02
CA PRO A 286 -16.84 19.74 12.63
C PRO A 286 -17.07 19.12 11.25
N ALA A 287 -16.24 19.45 10.26
CA ALA A 287 -16.34 18.87 8.92
C ALA A 287 -16.07 17.35 8.91
N VAL A 288 -15.14 16.88 9.76
CA VAL A 288 -14.83 15.44 9.90
C VAL A 288 -16.00 14.72 10.54
N LEU A 289 -16.55 15.26 11.64
CA LEU A 289 -17.70 14.66 12.32
C LEU A 289 -18.95 14.62 11.43
N SER A 290 -19.19 15.68 10.67
CA SER A 290 -20.30 15.72 9.70
C SER A 290 -20.12 14.66 8.61
N ARG A 291 -18.91 14.55 8.05
CA ARG A 291 -18.60 13.56 7.01
C ARG A 291 -18.65 12.13 7.54
N GLN A 292 -18.18 11.90 8.76
CA GLN A 292 -18.26 10.61 9.46
C GLN A 292 -19.71 10.17 9.61
N LYS A 293 -20.60 11.08 10.03
CA LYS A 293 -22.03 10.81 10.15
C LYS A 293 -22.67 10.47 8.79
N GLU A 294 -22.28 11.17 7.73
CA GLU A 294 -22.77 10.91 6.36
C GLU A 294 -22.35 9.52 5.86
N LEU A 295 -21.08 9.15 6.05
CA LEU A 295 -20.52 7.93 5.48
C LEU A 295 -20.82 6.67 6.30
N TYR A 296 -20.84 6.79 7.62
CA TYR A 296 -20.83 5.64 8.54
C TYR A 296 -21.96 5.69 9.58
N GLY A 297 -22.82 6.71 9.54
CA GLY A 297 -23.85 6.94 10.55
C GLY A 297 -23.32 7.54 11.85
N SER A 298 -24.21 7.70 12.83
CA SER A 298 -23.82 8.17 14.17
C SER A 298 -22.97 7.11 14.86
N SER A 299 -21.68 7.38 15.06
CA SER A 299 -20.82 6.51 15.88
C SER A 299 -20.99 6.82 17.35
N GLU A 300 -20.93 5.80 18.21
CA GLU A 300 -20.69 6.00 19.63
C GLU A 300 -19.35 6.73 19.80
N GLU A 301 -19.33 7.79 20.60
CA GLU A 301 -18.06 8.43 20.96
C GLU A 301 -17.20 7.40 21.69
N ILE A 302 -15.93 7.28 21.30
CA ILE A 302 -14.96 6.55 22.12
C ILE A 302 -14.96 7.26 23.49
N PRO A 303 -15.32 6.58 24.59
CA PRO A 303 -15.40 7.22 25.89
C PRO A 303 -14.07 7.89 26.20
N SER A 304 -14.10 9.19 26.55
CA SER A 304 -12.88 9.91 26.93
C SER A 304 -12.37 9.55 28.33
N HIS A 305 -12.53 8.31 28.80
CA HIS A 305 -12.17 7.86 30.16
C HIS A 305 -11.89 6.33 30.10
N MET A 306 -10.77 5.76 30.57
CA MET A 306 -9.97 6.00 31.78
C MET A 306 -8.52 6.40 31.52
#